data_AF-T0PSD1-F1
#
_entry.id   AF-T0PSD1-F1
#
_cell.length_a   1.000
_cell.length_b   1.000
_cell.length_c   1.000
_cell.angle_alpha   90.00
_cell.angle_beta   90.00
_cell.angle_gamma   90.00
#
_symmetry.space_group_name_H-M   'P 1'
#
loop_
_entity.id
_entity.type
_entity.pdbx_description
1 polymer ?
#
loop_
_entity_poly.entity_id
_entity_poly.type
_entity_poly.pdbx_seq_one_letter_code
_entity_poly.pdbx_strand_id
1 'polypeptide(L)'
;MTSMKTSLMQSDDDEVDVLDASAPAIESAGGPAVASPSCDDDAEMVTIDVQDPPPKKPDAVVVMEALSGEKGDGRHGSRFLRTLHAEVTQATPVVHSYGDAEAKLAAKRRTQNALLAVATSLGDDPSAYAINALPLPIQVAFRVKVLGIFTLQLLLLSLLTVILTYSPLCAPSLQSFADQGSGGAVAGSVIVSLLALFLLYLVKYLFPLNFVMLAIFTSMQAIAVTTLGLFFRTHASVFACVFCFFVVLFMTFFSTRTRIKREVDGPRVVLLSTPVAGMIAYALVGFVACLIYAGQGAAFLSGTTFVITMFFTLGVVMWFAFDASCMYQIMTPDEYMQGVIFFYTDLILLFIFLLVMGVCVAACDGGAPIACFGNCGAIMTDAPDDENESLEPPCPTQADAT
;
A
#
# COMPACT_ATOMS: atom_id res chain seq x y z
N MET A 1 35.34 45.99 4.97
CA MET A 1 34.60 46.25 6.23
C MET A 1 33.22 46.76 5.84
N THR A 2 32.28 45.85 5.63
CA THR A 2 30.90 46.20 5.25
C THR A 2 30.00 45.17 5.90
N SER A 3 29.21 45.66 6.86
CA SER A 3 28.29 44.90 7.70
C SER A 3 27.04 44.56 6.90
N MET A 4 26.74 43.27 6.75
CA MET A 4 25.50 42.79 6.16
C MET A 4 24.65 42.19 7.28
N LYS A 5 23.54 42.87 7.56
CA LYS A 5 22.55 42.55 8.59
C LYS A 5 21.57 41.52 7.99
N THR A 6 21.68 40.27 8.40
CA THR A 6 20.73 39.21 8.02
C THR A 6 19.58 39.21 9.02
N SER A 7 18.39 39.59 8.56
CA SER A 7 17.15 39.54 9.33
C SER A 7 16.63 38.10 9.33
N LEU A 8 16.71 37.44 10.48
CA LEU A 8 16.09 36.14 10.73
C LEU A 8 14.58 36.33 10.91
N MET A 9 13.82 35.61 10.10
CA MET A 9 12.37 35.47 10.21
C MET A 9 12.14 34.24 11.11
N GLN A 10 11.66 34.50 12.32
CA GLN A 10 11.40 33.50 13.35
C GLN A 10 9.97 32.97 13.14
N SER A 11 9.85 31.71 12.74
CA SER A 11 8.58 30.98 12.73
C SER A 11 8.52 30.15 14.01
N ASP A 12 7.66 30.57 14.92
CA ASP A 12 7.30 29.82 16.13
C ASP A 12 6.38 28.67 15.70
N ASP A 13 6.95 27.47 15.56
CA ASP A 13 6.20 26.21 15.55
C ASP A 13 6.32 25.59 16.95
N ASP A 14 5.28 25.79 17.76
CA ASP A 14 5.11 25.14 19.06
C ASP A 14 4.78 23.65 18.84
N GLU A 15 5.84 22.83 18.76
CA GLU A 15 5.75 21.37 18.86
C GLU A 15 5.69 20.98 20.35
N VAL A 16 4.48 20.71 20.85
CA VAL A 16 4.27 20.20 22.21
C VAL A 16 4.50 18.69 22.21
N ASP A 17 5.74 18.29 22.50
CA ASP A 17 6.10 16.92 22.82
C ASP A 17 5.53 16.54 24.20
N VAL A 18 4.41 15.81 24.22
CA VAL A 18 3.91 15.13 25.42
C VAL A 18 4.39 13.69 25.42
N LEU A 19 5.58 13.46 25.97
CA LEU A 19 6.05 12.14 26.37
C LEU A 19 6.38 12.16 27.87
N ASP A 20 5.34 12.00 28.69
CA ASP A 20 5.49 11.63 30.09
C ASP A 20 4.87 10.24 30.30
N ALA A 21 5.71 9.22 30.15
CA ALA A 21 5.37 7.82 30.38
C ALA A 21 5.94 7.39 31.73
N SER A 22 5.34 7.88 32.80
CA SER A 22 5.57 7.45 34.17
C SER A 22 4.28 6.83 34.72
N ALA A 23 4.06 5.55 34.42
CA ALA A 23 2.98 4.76 35.03
C ALA A 23 3.44 4.22 36.40
N PRO A 24 2.71 4.45 37.50
CA PRO A 24 3.03 3.81 38.77
C PRO A 24 2.59 2.34 38.77
N ALA A 25 3.39 1.51 39.42
CA ALA A 25 3.14 0.09 39.64
C ALA A 25 1.84 -0.12 40.43
N ILE A 26 0.96 -0.99 39.94
CA ILE A 26 -0.24 -1.45 40.66
C ILE A 26 0.16 -2.62 41.55
N GLU A 27 0.10 -2.37 42.85
CA GLU A 27 0.28 -3.35 43.91
C GLU A 27 -0.93 -4.28 44.01
N SER A 28 -0.67 -5.58 44.02
CA SER A 28 -1.66 -6.65 44.18
C SER A 28 -2.01 -6.80 45.67
N ALA A 29 -3.28 -6.60 46.04
CA ALA A 29 -3.81 -7.01 47.34
C ALA A 29 -5.19 -7.68 47.18
N GLY A 30 -5.34 -8.84 47.81
CA GLY A 30 -6.52 -9.68 47.72
C GLY A 30 -7.55 -9.46 48.83
N GLY A 31 -8.81 -9.78 48.48
CA GLY A 31 -9.96 -10.15 49.33
C GLY A 31 -10.70 -9.00 50.04
N PRO A 32 -11.93 -9.21 50.59
CA PRO A 32 -12.91 -10.29 50.38
C PRO A 32 -14.31 -9.75 49.95
N ALA A 33 -15.25 -10.68 49.72
CA ALA A 33 -16.63 -10.44 49.33
C ALA A 33 -17.42 -9.53 50.29
N VAL A 34 -18.12 -8.52 49.74
CA VAL A 34 -19.09 -7.68 50.45
C VAL A 34 -20.37 -7.56 49.62
N ALA A 35 -21.48 -7.66 50.34
CA ALA A 35 -22.85 -7.76 49.88
C ALA A 35 -23.39 -6.52 49.16
N SER A 36 -24.35 -6.77 48.28
CA SER A 36 -25.12 -5.80 47.49
C SER A 36 -25.99 -4.89 48.36
N PRO A 37 -25.98 -3.56 48.15
CA PRO A 37 -27.08 -2.70 48.52
C PRO A 37 -27.96 -2.37 47.31
N SER A 38 -29.27 -2.47 47.53
CA SER A 38 -30.33 -1.93 46.68
C SER A 38 -30.29 -0.40 46.70
N CYS A 39 -30.29 0.21 45.51
CA CYS A 39 -30.55 1.64 45.35
C CYS A 39 -31.67 1.80 44.31
N ASP A 40 -32.85 2.16 44.82
CA ASP A 40 -33.86 2.93 44.11
C ASP A 40 -33.26 4.33 43.84
N ASP A 41 -33.31 4.78 42.59
CA ASP A 41 -33.07 6.19 42.25
C ASP A 41 -33.98 6.60 41.08
N ASP A 42 -34.87 7.53 41.40
CA ASP A 42 -35.77 8.23 40.49
C ASP A 42 -34.98 9.17 39.57
N ALA A 43 -35.00 8.91 38.26
CA ALA A 43 -34.39 9.79 37.26
C ALA A 43 -35.38 10.87 36.81
N GLU A 44 -35.20 12.07 37.35
CA GLU A 44 -35.83 13.32 36.90
C GLU A 44 -35.27 13.71 35.52
N MET A 45 -36.13 13.69 34.50
CA MET A 45 -35.78 13.94 33.10
C MET A 45 -35.73 15.45 32.82
N VAL A 46 -34.53 16.03 32.71
CA VAL A 46 -34.34 17.42 32.30
C VAL A 46 -34.33 17.51 30.77
N THR A 47 -35.40 18.05 30.19
CA THR A 47 -35.49 18.45 28.79
C THR A 47 -34.79 19.79 28.58
N ILE A 48 -33.73 19.82 27.77
CA ILE A 48 -33.10 21.05 27.29
C ILE A 48 -33.73 21.40 25.93
N ASP A 49 -34.55 22.45 25.91
CA ASP A 49 -35.06 23.07 24.69
C ASP A 49 -33.93 23.87 24.02
N VAL A 50 -33.45 23.41 22.86
CA VAL A 50 -32.51 24.15 22.01
C VAL A 50 -33.30 24.73 20.84
N GLN A 51 -33.65 26.01 20.95
CA GLN A 51 -34.40 26.74 19.94
C GLN A 51 -33.64 27.98 19.54
N ASP A 52 -32.69 27.85 18.61
CA ASP A 52 -32.18 28.97 17.82
C ASP A 52 -31.82 28.52 16.40
N PRO A 53 -32.35 29.19 15.35
CA PRO A 53 -32.02 28.86 13.97
C PRO A 53 -30.61 29.39 13.59
N PRO A 54 -29.86 28.65 12.74
CA PRO A 54 -28.52 29.05 12.35
C PRO A 54 -28.51 30.34 11.51
N PRO A 55 -27.50 31.21 11.68
CA PRO A 55 -27.41 32.48 10.96
C PRO A 55 -27.22 32.25 9.45
N LYS A 56 -28.02 32.95 8.65
CA LYS A 56 -27.93 32.98 7.18
C LYS A 56 -26.56 33.53 6.76
N LYS A 57 -25.86 32.78 5.91
CA LYS A 57 -24.61 33.22 5.28
C LYS A 57 -24.89 34.42 4.34
N PRO A 58 -24.06 35.47 4.36
CA PRO A 58 -24.24 36.62 3.49
C PRO A 58 -23.98 36.25 2.03
N ASP A 59 -24.82 36.81 1.16
CA ASP A 59 -24.81 36.58 -0.28
C ASP A 59 -23.53 37.15 -0.91
N ALA A 60 -22.76 36.29 -1.60
CA ALA A 60 -21.44 36.65 -2.14
C ALA A 60 -21.50 37.81 -3.15
N VAL A 61 -22.68 38.03 -3.75
CA VAL A 61 -22.95 39.13 -4.67
C VAL A 61 -22.93 40.49 -3.96
N VAL A 62 -23.44 40.56 -2.72
CA VAL A 62 -23.48 41.80 -1.92
C VAL A 62 -22.08 42.18 -1.43
N VAL A 63 -21.22 41.19 -1.19
CA VAL A 63 -19.82 41.42 -0.78
C VAL A 63 -18.98 41.94 -1.96
N MET A 64 -19.22 41.46 -3.19
CA MET A 64 -18.52 41.99 -4.36
C MET A 64 -18.97 43.40 -4.74
N GLU A 65 -20.26 43.72 -4.57
CA GLU A 65 -20.78 45.06 -4.86
C GLU A 65 -20.24 46.10 -3.87
N ALA A 66 -20.09 45.74 -2.59
CA ALA A 66 -19.47 46.57 -1.57
C ALA A 66 -17.96 46.80 -1.76
N LEU A 67 -17.25 45.84 -2.38
CA LEU A 67 -15.81 45.97 -2.69
C LEU A 67 -15.54 46.77 -3.97
N SER A 68 -16.54 46.97 -4.82
CA SER A 68 -16.39 47.69 -6.10
C SER A 68 -16.44 49.21 -5.97
N GLY A 69 -16.34 49.74 -4.74
CA GLY A 69 -16.50 51.16 -4.41
C GLY A 69 -15.62 52.09 -5.25
N GLU A 70 -16.11 52.50 -6.41
CA GLU A 70 -15.45 53.50 -7.24
C GLU A 70 -16.48 54.35 -7.99
N LYS A 71 -16.82 55.47 -7.34
CA LYS A 71 -17.56 56.59 -7.93
C LYS A 71 -16.52 57.55 -8.51
N GLY A 72 -15.94 57.18 -9.66
CA GLY A 72 -14.84 57.92 -10.29
C GLY A 72 -15.07 58.07 -11.79
N ASP A 73 -15.46 59.28 -12.20
CA ASP A 73 -15.69 59.64 -13.59
C ASP A 73 -14.35 59.81 -14.31
N GLY A 74 -14.11 58.98 -15.32
CA GLY A 74 -13.05 59.17 -16.31
C GLY A 74 -11.71 58.46 -16.03
N ARG A 75 -11.49 57.32 -16.70
CA ARG A 75 -10.31 57.04 -17.55
C ARG A 75 -10.40 55.65 -18.20
N HIS A 76 -9.72 55.56 -19.34
CA HIS A 76 -9.62 54.52 -20.38
C HIS A 76 -9.51 52.99 -20.01
N GLY A 77 -9.80 52.55 -18.78
CA GLY A 77 -9.75 51.12 -18.40
C GLY A 77 -10.98 50.29 -18.79
N SER A 78 -12.11 50.94 -19.12
CA SER A 78 -13.40 50.24 -19.28
C SER A 78 -13.55 49.48 -20.61
N ARG A 79 -12.69 49.73 -21.61
CA ARG A 79 -12.73 48.96 -22.87
C ARG A 79 -12.03 47.63 -22.73
N PHE A 80 -10.87 47.58 -22.07
CA PHE A 80 -10.18 46.32 -21.84
C PHE A 80 -10.99 45.37 -20.95
N LEU A 81 -11.60 45.86 -19.87
CA LEU A 81 -12.47 45.03 -19.02
C LEU A 81 -13.77 44.60 -19.73
N ARG A 82 -14.33 45.41 -20.65
CA ARG A 82 -15.48 44.97 -21.46
C ARG A 82 -15.09 43.98 -22.55
N THR A 83 -13.92 44.12 -23.15
CA THR A 83 -13.42 43.15 -24.13
C THR A 83 -13.08 41.84 -23.44
N LEU A 84 -12.45 41.87 -22.27
CA LEU A 84 -12.12 40.68 -21.47
C LEU A 84 -13.39 40.04 -20.90
N HIS A 85 -14.40 40.82 -20.50
CA HIS A 85 -15.72 40.28 -20.16
C HIS A 85 -16.41 39.66 -21.38
N ALA A 86 -16.38 40.29 -22.55
CA ALA A 86 -16.96 39.73 -23.78
C ALA A 86 -16.25 38.45 -24.24
N GLU A 87 -14.92 38.38 -24.09
CA GLU A 87 -14.10 37.22 -24.43
C GLU A 87 -14.30 36.07 -23.42
N VAL A 88 -14.47 36.39 -22.12
CA VAL A 88 -14.86 35.43 -21.08
C VAL A 88 -16.31 34.96 -21.24
N THR A 89 -17.19 35.77 -21.86
CA THR A 89 -18.58 35.37 -22.15
C THR A 89 -18.70 34.55 -23.45
N GLN A 90 -17.76 34.71 -24.40
CA GLN A 90 -17.72 33.98 -25.68
C GLN A 90 -16.79 32.75 -25.68
N ALA A 91 -15.85 32.66 -24.75
CA ALA A 91 -15.20 31.41 -24.44
C ALA A 91 -16.29 30.48 -23.89
N THR A 92 -16.84 29.62 -24.75
CA THR A 92 -17.65 28.48 -24.32
C THR A 92 -16.93 27.87 -23.13
N PRO A 93 -17.52 27.89 -21.93
CA PRO A 93 -16.85 27.27 -20.82
C PRO A 93 -16.69 25.81 -21.23
N VAL A 94 -15.45 25.40 -21.47
CA VAL A 94 -15.09 24.01 -21.25
C VAL A 94 -15.29 23.85 -19.74
N VAL A 95 -16.55 23.66 -19.37
CA VAL A 95 -16.95 23.15 -18.08
C VAL A 95 -16.33 21.77 -18.11
N HIS A 96 -15.07 21.68 -17.71
CA HIS A 96 -14.55 20.46 -17.13
C HIS A 96 -15.54 20.16 -16.03
N SER A 97 -16.41 19.19 -16.32
CA SER A 97 -17.54 18.81 -15.50
C SER A 97 -16.99 18.37 -14.14
N TYR A 98 -16.82 19.34 -13.24
CA TYR A 98 -16.51 19.10 -11.84
C TYR A 98 -17.60 18.21 -11.23
N GLY A 99 -18.83 18.31 -11.76
CA GLY A 99 -19.93 17.43 -11.45
C GLY A 99 -19.68 15.96 -11.84
N ASP A 100 -18.89 15.66 -12.87
CA ASP A 100 -18.60 14.28 -13.27
C ASP A 100 -17.50 13.64 -12.40
N ALA A 101 -16.53 14.44 -11.95
CA ALA A 101 -15.55 14.00 -10.96
C ALA A 101 -16.18 13.78 -9.58
N GLU A 102 -17.08 14.69 -9.17
CA GLU A 102 -17.82 14.60 -7.91
C GLU A 102 -18.89 13.50 -7.95
N ALA A 103 -19.55 13.28 -9.10
CA ALA A 103 -20.45 12.15 -9.32
C ALA A 103 -19.71 10.81 -9.35
N LYS A 104 -18.50 10.74 -9.93
CA LYS A 104 -17.64 9.54 -9.84
C LYS A 104 -17.15 9.29 -8.41
N LEU A 105 -16.78 10.32 -7.67
CA LEU A 105 -16.44 10.22 -6.24
C LEU A 105 -17.65 9.80 -5.40
N ALA A 106 -18.84 10.33 -5.70
CA ALA A 106 -20.09 9.96 -5.05
C ALA A 106 -20.50 8.53 -5.40
N ALA A 107 -20.30 8.07 -6.64
CA ALA A 107 -20.54 6.70 -7.07
C ALA A 107 -19.55 5.71 -6.43
N LYS A 108 -18.28 6.09 -6.29
CA LYS A 108 -17.24 5.31 -5.58
C LYS A 108 -17.53 5.23 -4.07
N ARG A 109 -17.99 6.33 -3.46
CA ARG A 109 -18.49 6.34 -2.08
C ARG A 109 -19.75 5.50 -1.91
N ARG A 110 -20.68 5.51 -2.87
CA ARG A 110 -21.89 4.66 -2.84
C ARG A 110 -21.54 3.17 -2.93
N THR A 111 -20.57 2.78 -3.75
CA THR A 111 -20.12 1.38 -3.85
C THR A 111 -19.35 0.94 -2.61
N GLN A 112 -18.49 1.78 -2.04
CA GLN A 112 -17.85 1.48 -0.75
C GLN A 112 -18.86 1.42 0.40
N ASN A 113 -19.81 2.35 0.45
CA ASN A 113 -20.88 2.33 1.44
C ASN A 113 -21.83 1.16 1.23
N ALA A 114 -22.03 0.67 0.00
CA ALA A 114 -22.82 -0.53 -0.27
C ALA A 114 -22.08 -1.79 0.16
N LEU A 115 -20.76 -1.88 -0.03
CA LEU A 115 -19.94 -2.98 0.45
C LEU A 115 -19.90 -3.01 1.99
N LEU A 116 -19.80 -1.83 2.61
CA LEU A 116 -19.87 -1.67 4.06
C LEU A 116 -21.28 -1.94 4.59
N ALA A 117 -22.32 -1.55 3.85
CA ALA A 117 -23.72 -1.84 4.17
C ALA A 117 -24.05 -3.33 4.06
N VAL A 118 -23.49 -4.04 3.06
CA VAL A 118 -23.62 -5.50 2.93
C VAL A 118 -22.87 -6.21 4.06
N ALA A 119 -21.72 -5.68 4.49
CA ALA A 119 -21.01 -6.18 5.67
C ALA A 119 -21.78 -5.93 6.98
N THR A 120 -22.50 -4.81 7.10
CA THR A 120 -23.34 -4.51 8.29
C THR A 120 -24.72 -5.17 8.25
N SER A 121 -25.22 -5.55 7.06
CA SER A 121 -26.56 -6.14 6.85
C SER A 121 -26.66 -7.61 7.28
N LEU A 122 -25.55 -8.27 7.59
CA LEU A 122 -25.51 -9.70 7.92
C LEU A 122 -25.61 -10.02 9.43
N GLY A 123 -25.90 -9.03 10.29
CA GLY A 123 -26.42 -9.23 11.65
C GLY A 123 -25.42 -8.91 12.77
N ASP A 124 -25.89 -8.14 13.77
CA ASP A 124 -25.21 -7.54 14.94
C ASP A 124 -24.12 -6.52 14.62
N ASP A 125 -24.36 -5.22 14.91
CA ASP A 125 -23.48 -4.06 14.64
C ASP A 125 -21.96 -4.38 14.72
N PRO A 126 -21.34 -4.88 13.63
CA PRO A 126 -19.96 -5.38 13.68
C PRO A 126 -18.98 -4.20 13.82
N SER A 127 -19.46 -3.00 13.50
CA SER A 127 -18.71 -1.76 13.48
C SER A 127 -18.43 -1.18 14.87
N ALA A 128 -19.20 -1.55 15.90
CA ALA A 128 -18.97 -1.06 17.26
C ALA A 128 -17.69 -1.64 17.87
N TYR A 129 -17.28 -2.84 17.44
CA TYR A 129 -16.11 -3.55 17.95
C TYR A 129 -14.89 -3.48 17.02
N ALA A 130 -15.02 -2.84 15.85
CA ALA A 130 -13.92 -2.65 14.94
C ALA A 130 -12.81 -1.80 15.60
N ILE A 131 -11.54 -2.15 15.36
CA ILE A 131 -10.40 -1.48 16.00
C ILE A 131 -10.43 0.04 15.81
N ASN A 132 -10.84 0.53 14.64
CA ASN A 132 -10.90 1.97 14.38
C ASN A 132 -11.91 2.73 15.24
N ALA A 133 -12.88 2.05 15.86
CA ALA A 133 -13.83 2.62 16.81
C ALA A 133 -13.30 2.61 18.26
N LEU A 134 -12.26 1.81 18.56
CA LEU A 134 -11.69 1.70 19.89
C LEU A 134 -10.81 2.91 20.26
N PRO A 135 -10.55 3.16 21.56
CA PRO A 135 -9.61 4.18 22.02
C PRO A 135 -8.23 4.07 21.35
N LEU A 136 -7.61 5.22 21.06
CA LEU A 136 -6.30 5.33 20.39
C LEU A 136 -5.20 4.43 21.01
N PRO A 137 -5.07 4.31 22.35
CA PRO A 137 -4.05 3.43 22.94
C PRO A 137 -4.22 1.96 22.52
N ILE A 138 -5.47 1.49 22.40
CA ILE A 138 -5.78 0.12 22.00
C ILE A 138 -5.46 -0.08 20.51
N GLN A 139 -5.78 0.92 19.68
CA GLN A 139 -5.42 0.89 18.24
C GLN A 139 -3.90 0.77 18.02
N VAL A 140 -3.11 1.56 18.77
CA VAL A 140 -1.65 1.52 18.70
C VAL A 140 -1.13 0.14 19.13
N ALA A 141 -1.59 -0.37 20.27
CA ALA A 141 -1.19 -1.68 20.77
C ALA A 141 -1.50 -2.80 19.76
N PHE A 142 -2.68 -2.76 19.13
CA PHE A 142 -3.06 -3.70 18.09
C PHE A 142 -2.12 -3.64 16.88
N ARG A 143 -1.86 -2.43 16.35
CA ARG A 143 -0.96 -2.23 15.20
C ARG A 143 0.45 -2.72 15.49
N VAL A 144 1.00 -2.37 16.66
CA VAL A 144 2.34 -2.82 17.10
C VAL A 144 2.39 -4.33 17.19
N LYS A 145 1.36 -4.97 17.75
CA LYS A 145 1.33 -6.42 17.91
C LYS A 145 1.31 -7.15 16.56
N VAL A 146 0.40 -6.73 15.68
CA VAL A 146 0.22 -7.34 14.36
C VAL A 146 1.42 -7.09 13.45
N LEU A 147 1.79 -5.82 13.25
CA LEU A 147 2.91 -5.46 12.38
C LEU A 147 4.25 -5.87 13.00
N GLY A 148 4.34 -5.92 14.33
CA GLY A 148 5.53 -6.39 15.05
C GLY A 148 5.79 -7.88 14.86
N ILE A 149 4.76 -8.73 14.91
CA ILE A 149 4.90 -10.17 14.61
C ILE A 149 5.41 -10.34 13.17
N PHE A 150 4.82 -9.61 12.22
CA PHE A 150 5.26 -9.66 10.83
C PHE A 150 6.69 -9.13 10.63
N THR A 151 7.06 -8.05 11.33
CA THR A 151 8.43 -7.51 11.32
C THR A 151 9.43 -8.51 11.87
N LEU A 152 9.11 -9.18 12.98
CA LEU A 152 9.96 -10.22 13.58
C LEU A 152 10.14 -11.41 12.63
N GLN A 153 9.07 -11.79 11.93
CA GLN A 153 9.12 -12.87 10.97
C GLN A 153 9.92 -12.49 9.71
N LEU A 154 9.78 -11.26 9.19
CA LEU A 154 10.64 -10.74 8.12
C LEU A 154 12.11 -10.65 8.53
N LEU A 155 12.39 -10.35 9.81
CA LEU A 155 13.75 -10.41 10.35
C LEU A 155 14.30 -11.84 10.29
N LEU A 156 13.53 -12.82 10.78
CA LEU A 156 13.93 -14.23 10.75
C LEU A 156 14.12 -14.71 9.31
N LEU A 157 13.20 -14.38 8.40
CA LEU A 157 13.31 -14.66 6.97
C LEU A 157 14.60 -14.08 6.38
N SER A 158 14.86 -12.79 6.63
CA SER A 158 16.05 -12.10 6.13
C SER A 158 17.34 -12.73 6.65
N LEU A 159 17.40 -13.03 7.95
CA LEU A 159 18.56 -13.68 8.58
C LEU A 159 18.78 -15.08 8.01
N LEU A 160 17.73 -15.90 7.89
CA LEU A 160 17.84 -17.23 7.29
C LEU A 160 18.26 -17.15 5.83
N THR A 161 17.71 -16.24 5.04
CA THR A 161 18.11 -16.05 3.63
C THR A 161 19.57 -15.61 3.52
N VAL A 162 20.04 -14.68 4.36
CA VAL A 162 21.46 -14.28 4.41
C VAL A 162 22.36 -15.47 4.80
N ILE A 163 22.00 -16.20 5.86
CA ILE A 163 22.76 -17.37 6.32
C ILE A 163 22.80 -18.44 5.23
N LEU A 164 21.66 -18.81 4.65
CA LEU A 164 21.60 -19.85 3.62
C LEU A 164 22.35 -19.44 2.34
N THR A 165 22.36 -18.16 1.99
CA THR A 165 23.06 -17.64 0.81
C THR A 165 24.58 -17.61 0.99
N TYR A 166 25.07 -17.15 2.16
CA TYR A 166 26.50 -16.88 2.37
C TYR A 166 27.22 -17.89 3.28
N SER A 167 26.51 -18.79 3.96
CA SER A 167 27.14 -19.79 4.83
C SER A 167 27.85 -20.86 3.99
N PRO A 168 29.14 -21.13 4.25
CA PRO A 168 29.89 -22.17 3.55
C PRO A 168 29.36 -23.59 3.83
N LEU A 169 28.58 -23.77 4.91
CA LEU A 169 27.98 -25.06 5.26
C LEU A 169 26.72 -25.36 4.44
N CYS A 170 25.93 -24.34 4.11
CA CYS A 170 24.63 -24.49 3.46
C CYS A 170 24.70 -24.24 1.96
N ALA A 171 25.49 -23.26 1.53
CA ALA A 171 25.52 -22.82 0.14
C ALA A 171 25.87 -23.95 -0.86
N PRO A 172 26.88 -24.83 -0.63
CA PRO A 172 27.19 -25.90 -1.58
C PRO A 172 26.05 -26.91 -1.74
N SER A 173 25.40 -27.27 -0.63
CA SER A 173 24.27 -28.21 -0.62
C SER A 173 23.06 -27.63 -1.35
N LEU A 174 22.74 -26.36 -1.08
CA LEU A 174 21.61 -25.66 -1.70
C LEU A 174 21.87 -25.36 -3.18
N GLN A 175 23.12 -25.07 -3.55
CA GLN A 175 23.52 -24.89 -4.93
C GLN A 175 23.46 -26.21 -5.70
N SER A 176 23.96 -27.31 -5.12
CA SER A 176 23.80 -28.64 -5.72
C SER A 176 22.32 -29.03 -5.87
N PHE A 177 21.47 -28.64 -4.92
CA PHE A 177 20.03 -28.85 -5.01
C PHE A 177 19.41 -28.01 -6.15
N ALA A 178 19.80 -26.75 -6.30
CA ALA A 178 19.33 -25.87 -7.37
C ALA A 178 19.80 -26.32 -8.76
N ASP A 179 21.04 -26.83 -8.88
CA ASP A 179 21.70 -27.18 -10.13
C ASP A 179 21.31 -28.57 -10.68
N GLN A 180 20.61 -29.42 -9.91
CA GLN A 180 20.27 -30.81 -10.27
C GLN A 180 19.27 -31.00 -11.44
N GLY A 181 19.05 -29.99 -12.28
CA GLY A 181 18.86 -30.25 -13.73
C GLY A 181 17.50 -29.99 -14.38
N SER A 182 16.54 -29.29 -13.77
CA SER A 182 15.31 -28.88 -14.50
C SER A 182 14.55 -27.69 -13.90
N GLY A 183 15.11 -26.98 -12.91
CA GLY A 183 14.35 -26.03 -12.10
C GLY A 183 13.31 -26.70 -11.18
N GLY A 184 13.15 -28.04 -11.23
CA GLY A 184 12.23 -28.80 -10.39
C GLY A 184 12.51 -28.64 -8.89
N ALA A 185 13.77 -28.42 -8.50
CA ALA A 185 14.14 -28.12 -7.12
C ALA A 185 13.59 -26.77 -6.62
N VAL A 186 13.67 -25.73 -7.46
CA VAL A 186 13.08 -24.40 -7.17
C VAL A 186 11.56 -24.54 -7.08
N ALA A 187 10.93 -25.14 -8.08
CA ALA A 187 9.48 -25.36 -8.10
C ALA A 187 9.03 -26.18 -6.87
N GLY A 188 9.78 -27.24 -6.53
CA GLY A 188 9.54 -28.05 -5.35
C GLY A 188 9.61 -27.25 -4.05
N SER A 189 10.63 -26.38 -3.89
CA SER A 189 10.75 -25.52 -2.70
C SER A 189 9.58 -24.55 -2.56
N VAL A 190 9.08 -23.99 -3.68
CA VAL A 190 7.89 -23.13 -3.70
C VAL A 190 6.64 -23.94 -3.32
N ILE A 191 6.44 -25.12 -3.90
CA ILE A 191 5.30 -26.00 -3.58
C ILE A 191 5.31 -26.41 -2.10
N VAL A 192 6.48 -26.75 -1.56
CA VAL A 192 6.63 -27.09 -0.13
C VAL A 192 6.30 -25.88 0.75
N SER A 193 6.69 -24.66 0.35
CA SER A 193 6.32 -23.43 1.06
C SER A 193 4.80 -23.19 1.02
N LEU A 194 4.13 -23.45 -0.11
CA LEU A 194 2.66 -23.38 -0.23
C LEU A 194 1.95 -24.43 0.66
N LEU A 195 2.48 -25.65 0.70
CA LEU A 195 1.93 -26.70 1.58
C LEU A 195 2.10 -26.35 3.05
N ALA A 196 3.27 -25.81 3.44
CA ALA A 196 3.51 -25.33 4.81
C ALA A 196 2.53 -24.21 5.19
N LEU A 197 2.19 -23.31 4.26
CA LEU A 197 1.15 -22.31 4.49
C LEU A 197 -0.23 -22.95 4.66
N PHE A 198 -0.60 -23.90 3.82
CA PHE A 198 -1.89 -24.60 3.95
C PHE A 198 -2.01 -25.26 5.34
N LEU A 199 -0.93 -25.91 5.81
CA LEU A 199 -0.89 -26.46 7.17
C LEU A 199 -1.00 -25.37 8.24
N LEU A 200 -0.35 -24.22 8.06
CA LEU A 200 -0.49 -23.05 8.95
C LEU A 200 -1.94 -22.56 9.02
N TYR A 201 -2.64 -22.54 7.88
CA TYR A 201 -4.06 -22.19 7.82
C TYR A 201 -4.93 -23.18 8.61
N LEU A 202 -4.65 -24.48 8.53
CA LEU A 202 -5.39 -25.50 9.29
C LEU A 202 -5.18 -25.38 10.81
N VAL A 203 -3.96 -25.05 11.25
CA VAL A 203 -3.64 -24.95 12.69
C VAL A 203 -3.84 -23.56 13.28
N LYS A 204 -4.49 -22.64 12.55
CA LYS A 204 -4.54 -21.21 12.91
C LYS A 204 -5.14 -20.92 14.28
N TYR A 205 -6.09 -21.76 14.72
CA TYR A 205 -6.79 -21.64 16.00
C TYR A 205 -6.11 -22.36 17.17
N LEU A 206 -5.05 -23.14 16.90
CA LEU A 206 -4.39 -23.95 17.91
C LEU A 206 -3.19 -23.20 18.50
N PHE A 207 -3.40 -22.53 19.63
CA PHE A 207 -2.30 -21.99 20.42
C PHE A 207 -1.67 -23.10 21.29
N PRO A 208 -0.33 -23.24 21.35
CA PRO A 208 0.71 -22.41 20.74
C PRO A 208 1.23 -22.94 19.38
N LEU A 209 0.58 -23.97 18.82
CA LEU A 209 1.03 -24.66 17.61
C LEU A 209 1.13 -23.73 16.39
N ASN A 210 0.28 -22.71 16.31
CA ASN A 210 0.32 -21.68 15.27
C ASN A 210 1.69 -20.97 15.16
N PHE A 211 2.36 -20.68 16.28
CA PHE A 211 3.69 -20.05 16.27
C PHE A 211 4.78 -21.01 15.79
N VAL A 212 4.71 -22.28 16.19
CA VAL A 212 5.65 -23.32 15.72
C VAL A 212 5.51 -23.51 14.21
N MET A 213 4.27 -23.61 13.73
CA MET A 213 4.00 -23.74 12.30
C MET A 213 4.40 -22.48 11.53
N LEU A 214 4.27 -21.29 12.12
CA LEU A 214 4.75 -20.04 11.53
C LEU A 214 6.28 -20.05 11.36
N ALA A 215 7.02 -20.55 12.35
CA ALA A 215 8.48 -20.68 12.27
C ALA A 215 8.90 -21.69 11.19
N ILE A 216 8.20 -22.82 11.08
CA ILE A 216 8.42 -23.82 10.02
C ILE A 216 8.14 -23.20 8.65
N PHE A 217 7.00 -22.53 8.48
CA PHE A 217 6.64 -21.84 7.26
C PHE A 217 7.70 -20.81 6.84
N THR A 218 8.15 -19.98 7.80
CA THR A 218 9.21 -18.97 7.56
C THR A 218 10.52 -19.62 7.12
N SER A 219 10.88 -20.77 7.70
CA SER A 219 12.09 -21.51 7.32
C SER A 219 11.98 -22.07 5.90
N MET A 220 10.83 -22.62 5.53
CA MET A 220 10.57 -23.11 4.17
C MET A 220 10.56 -21.96 3.15
N GLN A 221 9.98 -20.81 3.51
CA GLN A 221 10.01 -19.61 2.69
C GLN A 221 11.44 -19.10 2.48
N ALA A 222 12.28 -19.11 3.52
CA ALA A 222 13.69 -18.73 3.41
C ALA A 222 14.45 -19.65 2.45
N ILE A 223 14.22 -20.97 2.51
CA ILE A 223 14.79 -21.94 1.57
C ILE A 223 14.32 -21.65 0.14
N ALA A 224 13.02 -21.42 -0.06
CA ALA A 224 12.46 -21.14 -1.39
C ALA A 224 13.05 -19.85 -1.99
N VAL A 225 13.08 -18.75 -1.21
CA VAL A 225 13.65 -17.46 -1.63
C VAL A 225 15.15 -17.57 -1.93
N THR A 226 15.90 -18.34 -1.12
CA THR A 226 17.33 -18.57 -1.33
C THR A 226 17.58 -19.39 -2.60
N THR A 227 16.84 -20.49 -2.78
CA THR A 227 16.96 -21.36 -3.95
C THR A 227 16.62 -20.58 -5.24
N LEU A 228 15.62 -19.69 -5.19
CA LEU A 228 15.28 -18.80 -6.30
C LEU A 228 16.42 -17.81 -6.63
N GLY A 229 17.04 -17.21 -5.60
CA GLY A 229 18.20 -16.33 -5.78
C GLY A 229 19.41 -17.04 -6.38
N LEU A 230 19.69 -18.27 -5.93
CA LEU A 230 20.76 -19.11 -6.48
C LEU A 230 20.47 -19.53 -7.93
N PHE A 231 19.22 -19.90 -8.25
CA PHE A 231 18.81 -20.28 -9.59
C PHE A 231 19.00 -19.14 -10.60
N PHE A 232 18.63 -17.91 -10.24
CA PHE A 232 18.86 -16.73 -11.08
C PHE A 232 20.25 -16.12 -10.92
N ARG A 233 21.13 -16.71 -10.10
CA ARG A 233 22.50 -16.25 -9.80
C ARG A 233 22.54 -14.76 -9.43
N THR A 234 21.60 -14.33 -8.59
CA THR A 234 21.43 -12.93 -8.22
C THR A 234 21.31 -12.75 -6.72
N HIS A 235 21.89 -11.67 -6.21
CA HIS A 235 21.74 -11.24 -4.81
C HIS A 235 20.44 -10.45 -4.58
N ALA A 236 19.58 -10.32 -5.59
CA ALA A 236 18.32 -9.58 -5.52
C ALA A 236 17.38 -10.08 -4.42
N SER A 237 17.34 -11.39 -4.17
CA SER A 237 16.47 -11.98 -3.14
C SER A 237 16.88 -11.54 -1.73
N VAL A 238 18.18 -11.59 -1.42
CA VAL A 238 18.73 -11.10 -0.15
C VAL A 238 18.43 -9.60 0.02
N PHE A 239 18.71 -8.81 -1.02
CA PHE A 239 18.43 -7.37 -1.01
C PHE A 239 16.94 -7.09 -0.77
N ALA A 240 16.03 -7.77 -1.49
CA ALA A 240 14.59 -7.61 -1.34
C ALA A 240 14.11 -7.94 0.08
N CYS A 241 14.57 -9.05 0.67
CA CYS A 241 14.19 -9.43 2.04
C CYS A 241 14.63 -8.39 3.07
N VAL A 242 15.91 -8.00 3.05
CA VAL A 242 16.48 -7.03 3.99
C VAL A 242 15.82 -5.66 3.80
N PHE A 243 15.59 -5.25 2.56
CA PHE A 243 14.90 -4.01 2.22
C PHE A 243 13.47 -3.99 2.79
N CYS A 244 12.68 -5.04 2.50
CA CYS A 244 11.32 -5.18 3.02
C CYS A 244 11.28 -5.21 4.55
N PHE A 245 12.23 -5.86 5.21
CA PHE A 245 12.34 -5.85 6.67
C PHE A 245 12.45 -4.42 7.21
N PHE A 246 13.38 -3.60 6.69
CA PHE A 246 13.53 -2.22 7.14
C PHE A 246 12.30 -1.37 6.81
N VAL A 247 11.71 -1.53 5.62
CA VAL A 247 10.49 -0.79 5.25
C VAL A 247 9.35 -1.10 6.21
N VAL A 248 9.12 -2.37 6.54
CA VAL A 248 8.03 -2.76 7.45
C VAL A 248 8.34 -2.36 8.90
N LEU A 249 9.61 -2.41 9.32
CA LEU A 249 10.04 -1.87 10.61
C LEU A 249 9.69 -0.37 10.74
N PHE A 250 10.08 0.45 9.75
CA PHE A 250 9.77 1.88 9.75
C PHE A 250 8.29 2.15 9.54
N MET A 251 7.58 1.34 8.74
CA MET A 251 6.13 1.45 8.58
C MET A 251 5.42 1.17 9.92
N THR A 252 5.87 0.16 10.67
CA THR A 252 5.37 -0.13 12.02
C THR A 252 5.55 1.11 12.90
N PHE A 253 6.76 1.67 12.94
CA PHE A 253 7.05 2.89 13.70
C PHE A 253 6.15 4.08 13.28
N PHE A 254 6.09 4.43 12.00
CA PHE A 254 5.28 5.56 11.52
C PHE A 254 3.78 5.34 11.67
N SER A 255 3.28 4.11 11.54
CA SER A 255 1.85 3.79 11.70
C SER A 255 1.34 3.95 13.12
N THR A 256 2.24 4.02 14.11
CA THR A 256 1.92 4.29 15.52
C THR A 256 1.93 5.77 15.86
N ARG A 257 2.44 6.63 14.97
CA ARG A 257 2.44 8.07 15.17
C ARG A 257 1.04 8.64 14.94
N THR A 258 0.66 9.55 15.82
CA THR A 258 -0.60 10.28 15.74
C THR A 258 -0.43 11.51 14.84
N ARG A 259 -1.52 11.88 14.17
CA ARG A 259 -1.64 13.10 13.35
C ARG A 259 -2.89 13.85 13.78
N ILE A 260 -2.78 15.15 13.99
CA ILE A 260 -3.93 16.00 14.23
C ILE A 260 -4.61 16.27 12.89
N LYS A 261 -5.86 15.83 12.76
CA LYS A 261 -6.71 16.12 11.60
C LYS A 261 -7.72 17.19 12.00
N ARG A 262 -7.70 18.32 11.30
CA ARG A 262 -8.73 19.36 11.48
C ARG A 262 -10.01 18.87 10.81
N GLU A 263 -11.03 18.59 11.60
CA GLU A 263 -12.39 18.31 11.13
C GLU A 263 -13.30 19.50 11.49
N VAL A 264 -14.49 19.56 10.89
CA VAL A 264 -15.45 20.66 11.10
C VAL A 264 -15.87 20.75 12.56
N ASP A 265 -15.95 19.60 13.25
CA ASP A 265 -16.32 19.49 14.66
C ASP A 265 -15.13 19.70 15.63
N GLY A 266 -13.96 20.07 15.10
CA GLY A 266 -12.75 20.34 15.87
C GLY A 266 -11.54 19.48 15.45
N PRO A 267 -10.36 19.73 16.07
CA PRO A 267 -9.18 18.92 15.82
C PRO A 267 -9.35 17.53 16.44
N ARG A 268 -9.35 16.49 15.59
CA ARG A 268 -9.36 15.09 16.03
C ARG A 268 -7.97 14.49 15.87
N VAL A 269 -7.48 13.82 16.92
CA VAL A 269 -6.23 13.06 16.85
C VAL A 269 -6.52 11.72 16.18
N VAL A 270 -5.88 11.45 15.06
CA VAL A 270 -6.06 10.21 14.27
C VAL A 270 -4.70 9.60 13.99
N LEU A 271 -4.58 8.27 14.03
CA LEU A 271 -3.33 7.60 13.67
C LEU A 271 -3.02 7.76 12.18
N LEU A 272 -1.74 7.84 11.83
CA LEU A 272 -1.32 7.84 10.44
C LEU A 272 -1.83 6.59 9.73
N SER A 273 -2.40 6.73 8.53
CA SER A 273 -2.89 5.57 7.77
C SER A 273 -1.71 4.71 7.33
N THR A 274 -1.85 3.39 7.44
CA THR A 274 -0.76 2.44 7.16
C THR A 274 -0.21 2.52 5.73
N PRO A 275 -1.02 2.75 4.67
CA PRO A 275 -0.50 3.00 3.32
C PRO A 275 0.39 4.25 3.24
N VAL A 276 0.02 5.33 3.94
CA VAL A 276 0.82 6.56 3.97
C VAL A 276 2.11 6.35 4.77
N ALA A 277 2.02 5.67 5.91
CA ALA A 277 3.19 5.26 6.69
C ALA A 277 4.13 4.36 5.86
N GLY A 278 3.57 3.44 5.07
CA GLY A 278 4.30 2.55 4.17
C GLY A 278 5.02 3.32 3.05
N MET A 279 4.37 4.33 2.45
CA MET A 279 5.00 5.19 1.45
C MET A 279 6.17 6.00 2.03
N ILE A 280 5.99 6.58 3.22
CA ILE A 280 7.05 7.34 3.90
C ILE A 280 8.22 6.41 4.26
N ALA A 281 7.94 5.23 4.82
CA ALA A 281 8.95 4.23 5.13
C ALA A 281 9.70 3.75 3.89
N TYR A 282 8.98 3.47 2.80
CA TYR A 282 9.57 3.06 1.53
C TYR A 282 10.48 4.15 0.96
N ALA A 283 10.04 5.41 0.96
CA ALA A 283 10.86 6.53 0.48
C ALA A 283 12.14 6.70 1.31
N LEU A 284 12.04 6.57 2.64
CA LEU A 284 13.18 6.65 3.56
C LEU A 284 14.22 5.55 3.29
N VAL A 285 13.79 4.29 3.30
CA VAL A 285 14.69 3.14 3.09
C VAL A 285 15.20 3.09 1.65
N GLY A 286 14.33 3.44 0.68
CA GLY A 286 14.67 3.58 -0.73
C GLY A 286 15.76 4.62 -0.98
N PHE A 287 15.68 5.78 -0.32
CA PHE A 287 16.72 6.80 -0.40
C PHE A 287 18.07 6.27 0.11
N VAL A 288 18.09 5.58 1.26
CA VAL A 288 19.31 4.96 1.80
C VAL A 288 19.86 3.89 0.84
N ALA A 289 18.99 3.05 0.26
CA ALA A 289 19.39 2.06 -0.73
C ALA A 289 20.00 2.70 -2.00
N CYS A 290 19.44 3.82 -2.47
CA CYS A 290 19.99 4.60 -3.58
C CYS A 290 21.37 5.18 -3.25
N LEU A 291 21.60 5.65 -2.01
CA LEU A 291 22.92 6.13 -1.59
C LEU A 291 23.96 5.00 -1.54
N ILE A 292 23.58 3.81 -1.03
CA ILE A 292 24.44 2.62 -1.04
C ILE A 292 24.77 2.22 -2.48
N TYR A 293 23.76 2.20 -3.36
CA TYR A 293 23.95 1.91 -4.77
C TYR A 293 24.83 2.94 -5.48
N ALA A 294 24.68 4.24 -5.18
CA ALA A 294 25.53 5.29 -5.75
C ALA A 294 27.01 5.15 -5.31
N GLY A 295 27.25 4.67 -4.09
CA GLY A 295 28.60 4.44 -3.56
C GLY A 295 29.27 3.15 -4.08
N GLN A 296 28.52 2.05 -4.21
CA GLN A 296 29.06 0.75 -4.59
C GLN A 296 28.87 0.41 -6.09
N GLY A 297 27.91 1.04 -6.75
CA GLY A 297 27.56 0.83 -8.15
C GLY A 297 27.23 -0.63 -8.47
N ALA A 298 27.76 -1.10 -9.60
CA ALA A 298 27.55 -2.46 -10.08
C ALA A 298 28.18 -3.56 -9.21
N ALA A 299 29.05 -3.21 -8.25
CA ALA A 299 29.61 -4.18 -7.31
C ALA A 299 28.56 -4.67 -6.30
N PHE A 300 27.53 -3.86 -6.04
CA PHE A 300 26.41 -4.25 -5.17
C PHE A 300 25.39 -5.12 -5.92
N LEU A 301 24.87 -4.60 -7.03
CA LEU A 301 23.88 -5.27 -7.87
C LEU A 301 23.91 -4.65 -9.28
N SER A 302 23.51 -5.39 -10.31
CA SER A 302 23.27 -4.77 -11.63
C SER A 302 22.20 -3.68 -11.51
N GLY A 303 22.38 -2.55 -12.20
CA GLY A 303 21.42 -1.43 -12.15
C GLY A 303 20.02 -1.83 -12.60
N THR A 304 19.90 -2.70 -13.60
CA THR A 304 18.60 -3.22 -14.06
C THR A 304 17.93 -4.05 -12.96
N THR A 305 18.67 -4.97 -12.34
CA THR A 305 18.18 -5.79 -11.24
C THR A 305 17.78 -4.91 -10.05
N PHE A 306 18.57 -3.88 -9.71
CA PHE A 306 18.26 -2.95 -8.62
C PHE A 306 16.94 -2.22 -8.84
N VAL A 307 16.75 -1.65 -10.02
CA VAL A 307 15.51 -0.92 -10.37
C VAL A 307 14.31 -1.87 -10.38
N ILE A 308 14.43 -3.05 -10.99
CA ILE A 308 13.35 -4.06 -11.01
C ILE A 308 13.00 -4.50 -9.60
N THR A 309 13.99 -4.78 -8.76
CA THR A 309 13.75 -5.18 -7.37
C THR A 309 13.10 -4.06 -6.56
N MET A 310 13.50 -2.80 -6.75
CA MET A 310 12.84 -1.65 -6.13
C MET A 310 11.36 -1.56 -6.52
N PHE A 311 11.03 -1.60 -7.82
CA PHE A 311 9.62 -1.56 -8.26
C PHE A 311 8.80 -2.75 -7.75
N PHE A 312 9.39 -3.95 -7.76
CA PHE A 312 8.76 -5.14 -7.23
C PHE A 312 8.45 -5.00 -5.73
N THR A 313 9.43 -4.57 -4.93
CA THR A 313 9.23 -4.38 -3.48
C THR A 313 8.25 -3.24 -3.19
N LEU A 314 8.17 -2.21 -4.03
CA LEU A 314 7.15 -1.15 -3.90
C LEU A 314 5.75 -1.73 -4.01
N GLY A 315 5.50 -2.57 -5.03
CA GLY A 315 4.21 -3.23 -5.22
C GLY A 315 3.83 -4.10 -4.02
N VAL A 316 4.77 -4.92 -3.54
CA VAL A 316 4.57 -5.80 -2.37
C VAL A 316 4.30 -4.99 -1.09
N VAL A 317 5.07 -3.93 -0.84
CA VAL A 317 4.90 -3.07 0.35
C VAL A 317 3.57 -2.31 0.30
N MET A 318 3.19 -1.75 -0.86
CA MET A 318 1.92 -1.04 -1.00
C MET A 318 0.72 -1.96 -0.82
N TRP A 319 0.79 -3.16 -1.40
CA TRP A 319 -0.21 -4.19 -1.19
C TRP A 319 -0.34 -4.54 0.30
N PHE A 320 0.78 -4.85 0.94
CA PHE A 320 0.82 -5.18 2.37
C PHE A 320 0.25 -4.04 3.24
N ALA A 321 0.61 -2.80 2.95
CA ALA A 321 0.12 -1.65 3.69
C ALA A 321 -1.39 -1.41 3.49
N PHE A 322 -1.92 -1.71 2.30
CA PHE A 322 -3.34 -1.66 2.00
C PHE A 322 -4.11 -2.77 2.72
N ASP A 323 -3.65 -4.02 2.63
CA ASP A 323 -4.27 -5.16 3.31
C ASP A 323 -4.30 -4.92 4.82
N ALA A 324 -3.21 -4.37 5.39
CA ALA A 324 -3.18 -4.02 6.80
C ALA A 324 -4.22 -2.97 7.18
N SER A 325 -4.45 -1.98 6.30
CA SER A 325 -5.50 -0.98 6.50
C SER A 325 -6.90 -1.59 6.49
N CYS A 326 -7.17 -2.56 5.62
CA CYS A 326 -8.44 -3.28 5.56
C CYS A 326 -8.63 -4.14 6.81
N MET A 327 -7.56 -4.77 7.29
CA MET A 327 -7.60 -5.63 8.47
C MET A 327 -8.03 -4.87 9.74
N TYR A 328 -7.58 -3.62 9.93
CA TYR A 328 -8.00 -2.79 11.06
C TYR A 328 -9.49 -2.42 11.06
N GLN A 329 -10.18 -2.58 9.93
CA GLN A 329 -11.60 -2.26 9.83
C GLN A 329 -12.48 -3.45 10.21
N ILE A 330 -11.96 -4.67 10.10
CA ILE A 330 -12.77 -5.90 10.21
C ILE A 330 -12.48 -6.66 11.51
N MET A 331 -11.26 -6.59 12.03
CA MET A 331 -10.87 -7.43 13.17
C MET A 331 -11.18 -6.82 14.52
N THR A 332 -11.42 -7.72 15.48
CA THR A 332 -11.42 -7.44 16.91
C THR A 332 -10.01 -7.64 17.49
N PRO A 333 -9.66 -6.98 18.61
CA PRO A 333 -8.30 -6.99 19.15
C PRO A 333 -7.81 -8.35 19.66
N ASP A 334 -8.72 -9.27 19.99
CA ASP A 334 -8.45 -10.64 20.41
C ASP A 334 -8.09 -11.57 19.24
N GLU A 335 -8.55 -11.25 18.02
CA GLU A 335 -8.31 -12.03 16.80
C GLU A 335 -7.00 -11.71 16.07
N TYR A 336 -6.05 -11.02 16.71
CA TYR A 336 -4.81 -10.58 16.07
C TYR A 336 -3.99 -11.71 15.40
N MET A 337 -4.02 -12.94 15.95
CA MET A 337 -3.34 -14.10 15.35
C MET A 337 -3.99 -14.57 14.06
N GLN A 338 -5.32 -14.45 13.97
CA GLN A 338 -6.05 -14.72 12.74
C GLN A 338 -5.68 -13.69 11.67
N GLY A 339 -5.49 -12.43 12.08
CA GLY A 339 -4.96 -11.38 11.20
C GLY A 339 -3.60 -11.69 10.62
N VAL A 340 -2.66 -12.10 11.47
CA VAL A 340 -1.32 -12.53 11.04
C VAL A 340 -1.38 -13.65 9.98
N ILE A 341 -2.28 -14.63 10.15
CA ILE A 341 -2.41 -15.76 9.21
C ILE A 341 -3.09 -15.36 7.90
N PHE A 342 -4.06 -14.43 7.94
CA PHE A 342 -4.65 -13.89 6.72
C PHE A 342 -3.64 -13.08 5.89
N PHE A 343 -2.75 -12.31 6.52
CA PHE A 343 -1.65 -11.66 5.78
C PHE A 343 -0.80 -12.65 5.00
N TYR A 344 -0.47 -13.81 5.57
CA TYR A 344 0.32 -14.81 4.85
C TYR A 344 -0.44 -15.46 3.72
N THR A 345 -1.73 -15.70 3.93
CA THR A 345 -2.61 -16.21 2.88
C THR A 345 -2.67 -15.21 1.73
N ASP A 346 -2.81 -13.92 2.04
CA ASP A 346 -2.89 -12.85 1.06
C ASP A 346 -1.55 -12.60 0.33
N LEU A 347 -0.41 -12.67 1.03
CA LEU A 347 0.92 -12.60 0.42
C LEU A 347 1.15 -13.73 -0.59
N ILE A 348 0.71 -14.95 -0.27
CA ILE A 348 0.81 -16.08 -1.19
C ILE A 348 -0.18 -15.97 -2.34
N LEU A 349 -1.41 -15.50 -2.11
CA LEU A 349 -2.35 -15.22 -3.19
C LEU A 349 -1.79 -14.16 -4.15
N LEU A 350 -1.14 -13.13 -3.62
CA LEU A 350 -0.40 -12.15 -4.41
C LEU A 350 0.72 -12.84 -5.21
N PHE A 351 1.51 -13.72 -4.60
CA PHE A 351 2.58 -14.44 -5.31
C PHE A 351 2.05 -15.37 -6.40
N ILE A 352 1.00 -16.14 -6.12
CA ILE A 352 0.34 -17.02 -7.10
C ILE A 352 -0.24 -16.17 -8.23
N PHE A 353 -0.88 -15.05 -7.91
CA PHE A 353 -1.40 -14.13 -8.92
C PHE A 353 -0.27 -13.57 -9.79
N LEU A 354 0.84 -13.12 -9.20
CA LEU A 354 2.01 -12.65 -9.95
C LEU A 354 2.64 -13.75 -10.80
N LEU A 355 2.68 -15.00 -10.31
CA LEU A 355 3.17 -16.16 -11.06
C LEU A 355 2.26 -16.45 -12.24
N VAL A 356 0.94 -16.55 -12.02
CA VAL A 356 -0.06 -16.81 -13.07
C VAL A 356 -0.02 -15.69 -14.10
N MET A 357 -0.02 -14.43 -13.67
CA MET A 357 0.13 -13.28 -14.57
C MET A 357 1.44 -13.34 -15.36
N GLY A 358 2.56 -13.69 -14.71
CA GLY A 358 3.84 -13.87 -15.37
C GLY A 358 3.82 -15.00 -16.40
N VAL A 359 3.21 -16.13 -16.09
CA VAL A 359 3.03 -17.26 -17.02
C VAL A 359 2.10 -16.88 -18.16
N CYS A 360 1.00 -16.18 -17.91
CA CYS A 360 0.10 -15.68 -18.95
C CYS A 360 0.84 -14.71 -19.87
N VAL A 361 1.60 -13.76 -19.32
CA VAL A 361 2.43 -12.84 -20.11
C VAL A 361 3.44 -13.63 -20.95
N ALA A 362 4.19 -14.55 -20.35
CA ALA A 362 5.19 -15.36 -21.06
C ALA A 362 4.58 -16.28 -22.13
N ALA A 363 3.39 -16.85 -21.88
CA ALA A 363 2.66 -17.68 -22.83
C ALA A 363 2.06 -16.84 -23.97
N CYS A 364 1.68 -15.59 -23.69
CA CYS A 364 1.24 -14.63 -24.69
C CYS A 364 2.41 -14.01 -25.47
N ASP A 365 3.65 -14.05 -24.95
CA ASP A 365 4.85 -13.48 -25.58
C ASP A 365 5.50 -14.37 -26.66
N GLY A 366 4.72 -15.28 -27.25
CA GLY A 366 4.91 -15.67 -28.65
C GLY A 366 4.58 -14.53 -29.64
N GLY A 367 4.07 -13.39 -29.16
CA GLY A 367 3.88 -12.16 -29.93
C GLY A 367 3.58 -10.95 -29.05
N ALA A 368 4.58 -10.09 -28.83
CA ALA A 368 4.49 -8.66 -28.46
C ALA A 368 3.28 -8.23 -27.59
N PRO A 369 3.37 -8.29 -26.26
CA PRO A 369 2.28 -7.91 -25.33
C PRO A 369 1.91 -6.42 -25.33
N ILE A 370 2.58 -5.58 -26.12
CA ILE A 370 2.27 -4.14 -26.25
C ILE A 370 1.24 -3.86 -27.36
N ALA A 371 0.93 -4.81 -28.26
CA ALA A 371 -0.02 -4.56 -29.35
C ALA A 371 -1.51 -4.78 -28.98
N CYS A 372 -1.81 -5.53 -27.92
CA CYS A 372 -3.19 -5.93 -27.62
C CYS A 372 -4.01 -4.95 -26.76
N PHE A 373 -3.40 -3.88 -26.23
CA PHE A 373 -4.14 -2.79 -25.57
C PHE A 373 -4.49 -1.62 -26.50
N GLY A 374 -4.19 -1.72 -27.81
CA GLY A 374 -4.29 -0.58 -28.72
C GLY A 374 -4.83 -0.82 -30.14
N ASN A 375 -5.12 -2.06 -30.56
CA ASN A 375 -5.63 -2.28 -31.92
C ASN A 375 -7.14 -2.61 -31.93
N CYS A 376 -7.97 -1.59 -31.69
CA CYS A 376 -9.27 -1.52 -32.35
C CYS A 376 -9.00 -1.30 -33.85
N GLY A 377 -8.63 -2.38 -34.53
CA GLY A 377 -8.58 -2.42 -35.99
C GLY A 377 -9.99 -2.29 -36.53
N ALA A 378 -10.31 -1.12 -37.07
CA ALA A 378 -11.12 -1.03 -38.26
C ALA A 378 -10.22 -0.35 -39.30
N ILE A 379 -9.66 -1.13 -40.22
CA ILE A 379 -9.50 -0.76 -41.63
C ILE A 379 -9.14 -2.03 -42.39
N MET A 380 -10.07 -2.36 -43.30
CA MET A 380 -9.97 -3.37 -44.34
C MET A 380 -8.79 -3.05 -45.26
N THR A 381 -7.88 -4.00 -45.36
CA THR A 381 -7.11 -4.32 -46.56
C THR A 381 -7.08 -5.84 -46.54
N ASP A 382 -7.78 -6.56 -47.41
CA ASP A 382 -7.50 -6.54 -48.84
C ASP A 382 -8.75 -6.81 -49.68
N ALA A 383 -8.85 -6.04 -50.76
CA ALA A 383 -9.51 -6.49 -51.98
C ALA A 383 -8.59 -7.52 -52.66
N PRO A 384 -9.13 -8.61 -53.23
CA PRO A 384 -8.36 -9.53 -54.05
C PRO A 384 -8.17 -8.90 -55.43
N ASP A 385 -6.94 -8.48 -55.75
CA ASP A 385 -6.57 -8.23 -57.15
C ASP A 385 -5.91 -9.48 -57.71
N ASP A 386 -6.66 -10.03 -58.66
CA ASP A 386 -6.41 -11.13 -59.56
C ASP A 386 -5.08 -11.01 -60.34
N GLU A 387 -4.55 -12.20 -60.65
CA GLU A 387 -3.92 -12.53 -61.93
C GLU A 387 -2.77 -11.63 -62.45
N ASN A 388 -1.52 -12.10 -62.32
CA ASN A 388 -0.74 -12.25 -63.55
C ASN A 388 0.33 -13.34 -63.49
N GLU A 389 0.16 -14.22 -64.45
CA GLU A 389 0.92 -15.38 -64.85
C GLU A 389 2.13 -14.91 -65.69
N SER A 390 3.36 -15.31 -65.32
CA SER A 390 4.47 -15.30 -66.27
C SER A 390 5.46 -16.41 -65.95
N LEU A 391 5.33 -17.48 -66.73
CA LEU A 391 6.24 -18.61 -66.87
C LEU A 391 7.67 -18.16 -67.18
N GLU A 392 8.65 -18.59 -66.37
CA GLU A 392 10.06 -18.66 -66.79
C GLU A 392 10.43 -20.12 -67.15
N PRO A 393 11.19 -20.33 -68.25
CA PRO A 393 11.54 -21.66 -68.74
C PRO A 393 12.69 -22.33 -67.96
N PRO A 394 12.78 -23.68 -67.98
CA PRO A 394 13.79 -24.42 -67.22
C PRO A 394 15.20 -24.31 -67.81
N CYS A 395 16.18 -24.09 -66.93
CA CYS A 395 17.61 -24.06 -67.26
C CYS A 395 18.16 -25.50 -67.43
N PRO A 396 19.03 -25.78 -68.42
CA PRO A 396 19.48 -27.13 -68.74
C PRO A 396 20.57 -27.65 -67.80
N THR A 397 20.47 -28.96 -67.59
CA THR A 397 21.33 -29.90 -66.89
C THR A 397 22.81 -29.77 -67.29
N GLN A 398 23.69 -29.54 -66.31
CA GLN A 398 25.13 -29.55 -66.52
C GLN A 398 25.63 -31.01 -66.43
N ALA A 399 26.14 -31.49 -67.57
CA ALA A 399 26.77 -32.79 -67.73
C ALA A 399 28.23 -32.77 -67.23
N ASP A 400 28.69 -33.97 -66.88
CA ASP A 400 30.00 -34.36 -66.41
C ASP A 400 31.19 -33.77 -67.20
N ALA A 401 32.27 -33.46 -66.48
CA ALA A 401 33.62 -33.61 -66.99
C ALA A 401 34.59 -33.99 -65.83
N THR A 402 35.28 -35.09 -66.09
CA THR A 402 36.43 -35.73 -65.42
C THR A 402 37.52 -34.81 -64.91
#